data_AF-A0A520PJL1-F1
#
_entry.id   AF-A0A520PJL1-F1
#
_cell.length_a   1.000
_cell.length_b   1.000
_cell.length_c   1.000
_cell.angle_alpha   90.00
_cell.angle_beta   90.00
_cell.angle_gamma   90.00
#
_symmetry.space_group_name_H-M   'P 1'
#
loop_
_entity.id
_entity.type
_entity.pdbx_description
1 polymer ?
#
loop_
_entity_poly.entity_id
_entity_poly.type
_entity_poly.pdbx_seq_one_letter_code
_entity_poly.pdbx_strand_id
1 'polypeptide(L)'
;RSRGCIGRATSSITSPGTPRRRTASRRGARAARRAASTGASRARATGRRPLDRRGAERDTHRVRLEILYFAAVRELVGTDREARETAASTVAALAAELEEAHPALRGRLAQVRFAVNEAFAEDSTALSDGDVVALIPPVAGGSDRAPAEARVAIRETPLRYDDVFDLVRHPSAGALATFVGVVRDHHEGRAVTALEYSAYASMALKEMARIVAEIESEIPVVRLAAHHRVGELKVGEEAIICAASAPHRGEAFEAGRLLIDRIKERVPVWKRERGPDGEWWVGWEDARCTPGHHHHHDDHD
;
A
#
# COMPACT_ATOMS: atom_id res chain seq x y z
N ARG A 1 -54.96 -1.49 28.55
CA ARG A 1 -55.75 -2.29 27.58
C ARG A 1 -55.26 -1.93 26.18
N SER A 2 -54.96 -2.94 25.34
CA SER A 2 -54.70 -2.92 23.87
C SER A 2 -53.62 -1.94 23.36
N ARG A 3 -52.38 -2.38 23.08
CA ARG A 3 -51.86 -3.11 21.89
C ARG A 3 -52.13 -2.40 20.54
N GLY A 4 -51.04 -2.08 19.84
CA GLY A 4 -51.02 -1.67 18.43
C GLY A 4 -49.59 -1.71 17.88
N CYS A 5 -49.15 -2.90 17.47
CA CYS A 5 -47.86 -3.17 16.82
C CYS A 5 -47.88 -2.66 15.36
N ILE A 6 -46.78 -2.06 14.90
CA ILE A 6 -46.51 -1.85 13.46
C ILE A 6 -45.23 -2.60 13.12
N GLY A 7 -45.37 -3.60 12.25
CA GLY A 7 -44.31 -4.52 11.85
C GLY A 7 -43.37 -3.95 10.80
N ARG A 8 -42.10 -4.35 10.90
CA ARG A 8 -41.06 -4.21 9.87
C ARG A 8 -41.28 -5.23 8.76
N ALA A 9 -41.05 -4.80 7.51
CA ALA A 9 -40.93 -5.67 6.35
C ALA A 9 -39.46 -6.06 6.13
N THR A 10 -39.20 -7.36 6.05
CA THR A 10 -37.92 -7.97 5.65
C THR A 10 -38.01 -8.53 4.24
N SER A 11 -36.95 -8.30 3.47
CA SER A 11 -36.72 -8.74 2.09
C SER A 11 -36.55 -10.26 1.97
N SER A 12 -36.94 -10.84 0.83
CA SER A 12 -36.52 -12.18 0.41
C SER A 12 -36.01 -12.15 -1.04
N ILE A 13 -34.70 -12.33 -1.21
CA ILE A 13 -34.02 -12.56 -2.49
C ILE A 13 -33.71 -14.06 -2.59
N THR A 14 -34.12 -14.64 -3.72
CA THR A 14 -34.01 -16.05 -4.08
C THR A 14 -32.68 -16.32 -4.82
N SER A 15 -31.97 -17.38 -4.45
CA SER A 15 -30.77 -17.88 -5.17
C SER A 15 -31.11 -18.99 -6.17
N PRO A 16 -30.35 -19.10 -7.28
CA PRO A 16 -29.91 -20.39 -7.83
C PRO A 16 -28.37 -20.37 -7.98
N GLY A 17 -27.60 -21.44 -7.80
CA GLY A 17 -27.68 -22.78 -8.39
C GLY A 17 -26.32 -23.09 -9.03
N THR A 18 -25.61 -24.11 -8.54
CA THR A 18 -24.26 -24.54 -8.97
C THR A 18 -24.25 -25.14 -10.38
N PRO A 19 -23.08 -25.21 -11.06
CA PRO A 19 -22.65 -26.55 -11.51
C PRO A 19 -21.15 -26.85 -11.47
N ARG A 20 -20.86 -28.14 -11.25
CA ARG A 20 -19.58 -28.88 -11.43
C ARG A 20 -19.22 -29.08 -12.92
N ARG A 21 -17.91 -29.14 -13.25
CA ARG A 21 -17.31 -29.90 -14.38
C ARG A 21 -15.83 -30.23 -14.04
N ARG A 22 -15.43 -31.48 -13.80
CA ARG A 22 -14.96 -32.56 -14.70
C ARG A 22 -13.76 -32.22 -15.62
N THR A 23 -12.58 -32.70 -15.18
CA THR A 23 -11.55 -33.50 -15.87
C THR A 23 -11.32 -33.36 -17.38
N ALA A 24 -10.05 -33.16 -17.77
CA ALA A 24 -9.42 -33.85 -18.90
C ALA A 24 -7.88 -33.87 -18.77
N SER A 25 -7.30 -35.04 -19.00
CA SER A 25 -5.86 -35.30 -19.10
C SER A 25 -5.43 -35.34 -20.57
N ARG A 26 -4.12 -35.16 -20.82
CA ARG A 26 -3.31 -35.84 -21.87
C ARG A 26 -1.86 -35.32 -21.81
N ARG A 27 -0.88 -36.19 -21.53
CA ARG A 27 0.09 -36.83 -22.47
C ARG A 27 1.12 -35.83 -23.04
N GLY A 28 2.43 -36.06 -23.10
CA GLY A 28 3.29 -37.24 -22.86
C GLY A 28 4.75 -36.79 -22.64
N ALA A 29 5.59 -37.63 -22.01
CA ALA A 29 6.65 -38.43 -22.67
C ALA A 29 7.84 -37.57 -23.18
N ARG A 30 9.12 -37.85 -22.96
CA ARG A 30 9.84 -39.04 -22.46
C ARG A 30 11.34 -38.65 -22.37
N ALA A 31 12.07 -39.35 -21.49
CA ALA A 31 13.47 -39.82 -21.66
C ALA A 31 14.62 -38.78 -21.79
N ALA A 32 15.83 -38.99 -21.28
CA ALA A 32 16.43 -40.05 -20.47
C ALA A 32 17.74 -39.48 -19.87
N ARG A 33 18.14 -40.03 -18.72
CA ARG A 33 19.43 -39.80 -18.05
C ARG A 33 20.35 -41.02 -18.27
N ARG A 34 21.66 -40.79 -18.00
CA ARG A 34 22.79 -41.73 -17.76
C ARG A 34 23.53 -42.17 -19.03
N ALA A 35 24.86 -42.34 -19.05
CA ALA A 35 25.82 -42.72 -18.00
C ALA A 35 27.26 -42.18 -18.30
N ALA A 36 28.09 -41.92 -17.27
CA ALA A 36 29.31 -42.68 -16.88
C ALA A 36 30.48 -42.60 -17.90
N SER A 37 31.52 -41.79 -17.68
CA SER A 37 32.75 -42.03 -16.89
C SER A 37 33.80 -42.93 -17.54
N THR A 38 35.04 -42.43 -17.56
CA THR A 38 36.38 -43.09 -17.40
C THR A 38 37.36 -42.89 -18.56
N GLY A 39 38.61 -42.59 -18.20
CA GLY A 39 39.75 -42.62 -19.12
C GLY A 39 40.84 -41.60 -18.80
N ALA A 40 41.74 -41.92 -17.88
CA ALA A 40 42.97 -41.17 -17.63
C ALA A 40 44.13 -41.71 -18.49
N SER A 41 45.06 -40.83 -18.88
CA SER A 41 46.54 -40.98 -18.75
C SER A 41 47.39 -40.68 -20.00
N ARG A 42 48.40 -39.82 -19.76
CA ARG A 42 49.77 -39.71 -20.31
C ARG A 42 50.06 -38.91 -21.60
N ALA A 43 50.52 -37.68 -21.34
CA ALA A 43 51.87 -37.13 -21.64
C ALA A 43 52.43 -37.12 -23.07
N ARG A 44 52.65 -35.90 -23.61
CA ARG A 44 53.98 -35.43 -24.03
C ARG A 44 54.01 -33.91 -24.25
N ALA A 45 55.01 -33.28 -23.67
CA ALA A 45 55.39 -31.90 -23.91
C ALA A 45 56.08 -31.75 -25.27
N THR A 46 55.84 -30.63 -25.95
CA THR A 46 56.84 -29.68 -26.50
C THR A 46 56.18 -28.81 -27.57
N GLY A 47 56.25 -27.49 -27.40
CA GLY A 47 55.74 -26.53 -28.38
C GLY A 47 55.18 -25.26 -27.73
N ARG A 48 56.03 -24.48 -27.06
CA ARG A 48 55.70 -23.08 -26.71
C ARG A 48 55.57 -22.30 -28.02
N ARG A 49 54.33 -22.03 -28.45
CA ARG A 49 53.99 -20.88 -29.30
C ARG A 49 53.35 -19.82 -28.39
N PRO A 50 53.59 -18.52 -28.63
CA PRO A 50 53.14 -17.47 -27.74
C PRO A 50 51.61 -17.51 -27.64
N LEU A 51 51.10 -17.47 -26.40
CA LEU A 51 49.69 -17.18 -26.15
C LEU A 51 49.40 -15.82 -26.77
N ASP A 52 48.68 -15.87 -27.89
CA ASP A 52 47.94 -14.76 -28.45
C ASP A 52 47.03 -14.22 -27.35
N ARG A 53 47.50 -13.19 -26.63
CA ARG A 53 46.67 -12.33 -25.80
C ARG A 53 45.82 -11.47 -26.73
N ARG A 54 44.96 -12.10 -27.53
CA ARG A 54 43.71 -11.48 -27.91
C ARG A 54 42.85 -11.54 -26.66
N GLY A 55 42.97 -10.46 -25.87
CA GLY A 55 42.01 -10.16 -24.84
C GLY A 55 40.63 -10.38 -25.43
N ALA A 56 39.81 -11.16 -24.73
CA ALA A 56 38.39 -11.14 -24.95
C ALA A 56 37.97 -9.69 -24.76
N GLU A 57 37.83 -8.97 -25.87
CA GLU A 57 37.02 -7.76 -25.95
C GLU A 57 35.66 -8.22 -25.43
N ARG A 58 35.41 -7.91 -24.15
CA ARG A 58 34.03 -7.82 -23.69
C ARG A 58 33.47 -6.70 -24.54
N ASP A 59 32.76 -7.09 -25.57
CA ASP A 59 31.85 -6.22 -26.28
C ASP A 59 30.89 -5.69 -25.21
N THR A 60 31.25 -4.56 -24.61
CA THR A 60 30.44 -3.90 -23.61
C THR A 60 29.24 -3.41 -24.39
N HIS A 61 28.15 -4.16 -24.33
CA HIS A 61 26.93 -3.83 -25.05
C HIS A 61 26.51 -2.43 -24.63
N ARG A 62 26.80 -1.44 -25.49
CA ARG A 62 26.35 -0.06 -25.31
C ARG A 62 25.01 0.07 -25.99
N VAL A 63 24.08 0.73 -25.32
CA VAL A 63 22.78 1.09 -25.87
C VAL A 63 22.78 2.59 -26.17
N ARG A 64 22.12 2.97 -27.25
CA ARG A 64 21.84 4.35 -27.60
C ARG A 64 20.46 4.71 -27.09
N LEU A 65 20.39 5.74 -26.25
CA LEU A 65 19.16 6.22 -25.63
C LEU A 65 18.88 7.66 -26.09
N GLU A 66 17.60 8.02 -26.16
CA GLU A 66 17.16 9.42 -26.19
C GLU A 66 16.70 9.82 -24.80
N ILE A 67 17.37 10.77 -24.17
CA ILE A 67 17.05 11.24 -22.82
C ILE A 67 16.30 12.56 -22.93
N LEU A 68 15.13 12.63 -22.29
CA LEU A 68 14.28 13.83 -22.26
C LEU A 68 14.31 14.47 -20.88
N TYR A 69 14.51 15.78 -20.85
CA TYR A 69 14.57 16.57 -19.63
C TYR A 69 13.43 17.58 -19.56
N PHE A 70 12.79 17.66 -18.39
CA PHE A 70 11.67 18.56 -18.14
C PHE A 70 11.96 19.52 -16.98
N ALA A 71 11.22 20.63 -16.95
CA ALA A 71 11.20 21.63 -15.87
C ALA A 71 12.59 21.94 -15.27
N ALA A 72 12.75 21.84 -13.95
CA ALA A 72 14.00 22.17 -13.26
C ALA A 72 15.20 21.32 -13.73
N VAL A 73 14.98 20.06 -14.14
CA VAL A 73 16.07 19.21 -14.65
C VAL A 73 16.55 19.73 -16.00
N ARG A 74 15.65 20.15 -16.89
CA ARG A 74 16.01 20.82 -18.15
C ARG A 74 16.85 22.08 -17.92
N GLU A 75 16.50 22.89 -16.92
CA GLU A 75 17.25 24.10 -16.58
C GLU A 75 18.65 23.79 -16.04
N LEU A 76 18.79 22.74 -15.23
CA LEU A 76 20.08 22.31 -14.69
C LEU A 76 21.00 21.71 -15.76
N VAL A 77 20.43 20.97 -16.71
CA VAL A 77 21.18 20.32 -17.79
C VAL A 77 21.44 21.27 -18.97
N GLY A 78 20.55 22.24 -19.19
CA GLY A 78 20.66 23.25 -20.26
C GLY A 78 20.10 22.80 -21.62
N THR A 79 19.53 21.60 -21.73
CA THR A 79 18.86 21.09 -22.94
C THR A 79 17.59 20.34 -22.56
N ASP A 80 16.62 20.27 -23.48
CA ASP A 80 15.36 19.51 -23.34
C ASP A 80 15.51 18.04 -23.72
N ARG A 81 16.57 17.71 -24.47
CA ARG A 81 16.91 16.33 -24.85
C ARG A 81 18.39 16.13 -25.09
N GLU A 82 18.86 14.90 -24.98
CA GLU A 82 20.18 14.47 -25.47
C GLU A 82 20.15 13.03 -25.99
N ALA A 83 20.98 12.73 -26.99
CA ALA A 83 21.26 11.35 -27.39
C ALA A 83 22.49 10.86 -26.64
N ARG A 84 22.40 9.70 -25.98
CA ARG A 84 23.48 9.16 -25.16
C ARG A 84 23.78 7.70 -25.48
N GLU A 85 25.05 7.39 -25.69
CA GLU A 85 25.54 6.01 -25.74
C GLU A 85 26.09 5.60 -24.38
N THR A 86 25.44 4.63 -23.74
CA THR A 86 25.72 4.22 -22.36
C THR A 86 25.90 2.72 -22.24
N ALA A 87 26.66 2.28 -21.24
CA ALA A 87 26.73 0.87 -20.83
C ALA A 87 25.72 0.53 -19.73
N ALA A 88 24.95 1.52 -19.25
CA ALA A 88 23.90 1.34 -18.26
C ALA A 88 22.81 0.42 -18.80
N SER A 89 22.63 -0.73 -18.15
CA SER A 89 21.59 -1.69 -18.46
C SER A 89 20.29 -1.46 -17.67
N THR A 90 20.29 -0.57 -16.68
CA THR A 90 19.13 -0.24 -15.86
C THR A 90 18.98 1.26 -15.62
N VAL A 91 17.79 1.68 -15.21
CA VAL A 91 17.48 3.07 -14.83
C VAL A 91 18.41 3.57 -13.72
N ALA A 92 18.66 2.78 -12.67
CA ALA A 92 19.57 3.19 -11.59
C ALA A 92 21.01 3.40 -12.06
N ALA A 93 21.50 2.54 -12.96
CA ALA A 93 22.83 2.69 -13.54
C ALA A 93 22.90 3.96 -14.40
N LEU A 94 21.85 4.24 -15.19
CA LEU A 94 21.76 5.45 -16.00
C LEU A 94 21.69 6.72 -15.13
N ALA A 95 20.95 6.69 -14.02
CA ALA A 95 20.86 7.81 -13.09
C ALA A 95 22.23 8.16 -12.51
N ALA A 96 23.00 7.16 -12.06
CA ALA A 96 24.36 7.36 -11.56
C ALA A 96 25.29 7.97 -12.65
N GLU A 97 25.21 7.48 -13.89
CA GLU A 97 25.96 8.06 -15.01
C GLU A 97 25.55 9.51 -15.32
N LEU A 98 24.26 9.84 -15.21
CA LEU A 98 23.76 11.20 -15.42
C LEU A 98 24.25 12.18 -14.35
N GLU A 99 24.35 11.76 -13.09
CA GLU A 99 24.91 12.59 -12.01
C GLU A 99 26.42 12.85 -12.18
N GLU A 100 27.16 11.89 -12.73
CA GLU A 100 28.57 12.07 -13.06
C GLU A 100 28.75 12.99 -14.28
N ALA A 101 27.94 12.83 -15.32
CA ALA A 101 27.98 13.66 -16.53
C ALA A 101 27.50 15.09 -16.28
N HIS A 102 26.51 15.27 -15.40
CA HIS A 102 25.95 16.57 -15.02
C HIS A 102 26.04 16.75 -13.51
N PRO A 103 27.16 17.31 -13.00
CA PRO A 103 27.35 17.54 -11.58
C PRO A 103 26.22 18.35 -10.91
N ALA A 104 25.49 19.16 -11.68
CA ALA A 104 24.31 19.91 -11.23
C ALA A 104 23.12 19.02 -10.80
N LEU A 105 23.09 17.75 -11.23
CA LEU A 105 22.05 16.77 -10.88
C LEU A 105 22.37 15.95 -9.62
N ARG A 106 23.62 15.97 -9.14
CA ARG A 106 24.06 15.15 -7.99
C ARG A 106 23.17 15.33 -6.76
N GLY A 107 22.60 14.23 -6.27
CA GLY A 107 21.74 14.20 -5.09
C GLY A 107 20.34 14.76 -5.32
N ARG A 108 20.00 15.14 -6.55
CA ARG A 108 18.67 15.68 -6.92
C ARG A 108 17.82 14.65 -7.66
N LEU A 109 18.44 13.65 -8.30
CA LEU A 109 17.70 12.61 -9.03
C LEU A 109 16.84 11.73 -8.11
N ALA A 110 17.11 11.71 -6.80
CA ALA A 110 16.23 11.05 -5.81
C ALA A 110 14.80 11.63 -5.77
N GLN A 111 14.60 12.87 -6.24
CA GLN A 111 13.29 13.52 -6.31
C GLN A 111 12.65 13.41 -7.71
N VAL A 112 13.35 12.85 -8.68
CA VAL A 112 12.96 12.77 -10.08
C VAL A 112 12.49 11.35 -10.38
N ARG A 113 11.34 11.21 -11.05
CA ARG A 113 10.86 9.91 -11.54
C ARG A 113 11.36 9.68 -12.96
N PHE A 114 11.71 8.45 -13.28
CA PHE A 114 12.08 8.06 -14.64
C PHE A 114 10.89 7.43 -15.34
N ALA A 115 10.75 7.71 -16.63
CA ALA A 115 9.85 6.98 -17.52
C ALA A 115 10.63 6.45 -18.71
N VAL A 116 10.40 5.19 -19.08
CA VAL A 116 10.97 4.54 -20.25
C VAL A 116 9.84 4.26 -21.23
N ASN A 117 9.94 4.78 -22.45
CA ASN A 117 8.91 4.63 -23.49
C ASN A 117 7.49 4.97 -22.98
N GLU A 118 7.36 6.18 -22.40
CA GLU A 118 6.10 6.74 -21.86
C GLU A 118 5.51 6.03 -20.63
N ALA A 119 6.20 5.03 -20.06
CA ALA A 119 5.79 4.36 -18.82
C ALA A 119 6.76 4.65 -17.67
N PHE A 120 6.24 4.96 -16.47
CA PHE A 120 7.09 5.13 -15.28
C PHE A 120 7.88 3.84 -14.98
N ALA A 121 9.16 4.01 -14.69
CA ALA A 121 10.12 2.93 -14.51
C ALA A 121 10.66 2.90 -13.08
N GLU A 122 10.85 1.69 -12.55
CA GLU A 122 11.60 1.44 -11.32
C GLU A 122 13.10 1.42 -11.60
N ASP A 123 13.92 1.62 -10.56
CA ASP A 123 15.39 1.57 -10.59
C ASP A 123 15.98 0.33 -11.28
N SER A 124 15.27 -0.81 -11.16
CA SER A 124 15.68 -2.10 -11.73
C SER A 124 15.25 -2.31 -13.20
N THR A 125 14.48 -1.38 -13.76
CA THR A 125 13.95 -1.49 -15.13
C THR A 125 15.08 -1.54 -16.14
N ALA A 126 15.07 -2.55 -17.00
CA ALA A 126 16.08 -2.76 -18.02
C ALA A 126 15.95 -1.75 -19.16
N LEU A 127 17.09 -1.28 -19.68
CA LEU A 127 17.18 -0.36 -20.80
C LEU A 127 17.65 -1.09 -22.07
N SER A 128 17.02 -0.77 -23.20
CA SER A 128 17.30 -1.34 -24.51
C SER A 128 17.78 -0.27 -25.49
N ASP A 129 18.45 -0.72 -26.56
CA ASP A 129 18.87 0.18 -27.64
C ASP A 129 17.66 0.85 -28.31
N GLY A 130 17.70 2.17 -28.42
CA GLY A 130 16.62 2.99 -28.96
C GLY A 130 15.57 3.46 -27.94
N ASP A 131 15.69 3.10 -26.66
CA ASP A 131 14.73 3.54 -25.64
C ASP A 131 14.76 5.06 -25.44
N VAL A 132 13.56 5.62 -25.21
CA VAL A 132 13.38 7.00 -24.80
C VAL A 132 13.22 7.04 -23.28
N VAL A 133 14.11 7.74 -22.59
CA VAL A 133 14.12 7.87 -21.13
C VAL A 133 13.82 9.31 -20.73
N ALA A 134 12.68 9.54 -20.09
CA ALA A 134 12.28 10.84 -19.60
C ALA A 134 12.56 11.00 -18.10
N LEU A 135 13.26 12.07 -17.73
CA LEU A 135 13.42 12.51 -16.35
C LEU A 135 12.27 13.46 -16.01
N ILE A 136 11.33 12.97 -15.22
CA ILE A 136 10.13 13.67 -14.80
C ILE A 136 10.36 14.24 -13.39
N PRO A 137 10.71 15.53 -13.25
CA PRO A 137 10.79 16.16 -11.94
C PRO A 137 9.39 16.16 -11.32
N PRO A 138 9.30 16.42 -10.01
CA PRO A 138 8.00 16.52 -9.37
C PRO A 138 7.20 17.62 -10.08
N VAL A 139 6.08 17.24 -10.68
CA VAL A 139 5.11 18.20 -11.21
C VAL A 139 4.63 19.06 -10.05
N ALA A 140 4.40 20.35 -10.29
CA ALA A 140 3.93 21.28 -9.27
C ALA A 140 2.74 20.66 -8.50
N GLY A 141 2.99 20.21 -7.27
CA GLY A 141 2.05 19.44 -6.44
C GLY A 141 2.55 18.10 -5.89
N GLY A 142 3.72 17.58 -6.31
CA GLY A 142 4.09 16.17 -6.04
C GLY A 142 5.36 15.84 -5.24
N SER A 143 6.21 16.78 -4.79
CA SER A 143 7.59 16.41 -4.38
C SER A 143 7.82 15.99 -2.93
N ASP A 144 7.06 16.46 -1.94
CA ASP A 144 7.39 16.24 -0.51
C ASP A 144 6.27 15.53 0.25
N ARG A 145 5.53 14.69 -0.46
CA ARG A 145 4.47 13.89 0.15
C ARG A 145 5.05 12.50 0.39
N ALA A 146 5.17 12.10 1.65
CA ALA A 146 5.40 10.70 1.96
C ALA A 146 4.37 9.82 1.21
N PRO A 147 4.64 8.54 0.93
CA PRO A 147 3.59 7.65 0.44
C PRO A 147 2.40 7.60 1.41
N ALA A 148 1.18 7.34 0.90
CA ALA A 148 -0.02 7.22 1.74
C ALA A 148 0.17 6.13 2.82
N GLU A 149 0.88 5.07 2.46
CA GLU A 149 1.28 3.95 3.30
C GLU A 149 2.11 4.39 4.51
N ALA A 150 2.89 5.47 4.41
CA ALA A 150 3.69 6.00 5.51
C ALA A 150 2.88 6.88 6.48
N ARG A 151 1.63 7.21 6.14
CA ARG A 151 0.74 8.06 6.96
C ARG A 151 -0.42 7.31 7.62
N VAL A 152 -0.43 5.99 7.48
CA VAL A 152 -1.44 5.13 8.11
C VAL A 152 -0.78 4.12 9.03
N ALA A 153 -1.43 3.82 10.15
CA ALA A 153 -0.91 2.85 11.09
C ALA A 153 -2.01 2.11 11.85
N ILE A 154 -1.71 0.87 12.22
CA ILE A 154 -2.45 0.10 13.21
C ILE A 154 -1.49 -0.17 14.37
N ARG A 155 -1.91 0.18 15.59
CA ARG A 155 -1.08 0.15 16.80
C ARG A 155 -1.76 -0.63 17.90
N GLU A 156 -1.00 -1.28 18.76
CA GLU A 156 -1.52 -1.86 20.01
C GLU A 156 -1.38 -0.88 21.19
N THR A 157 -0.51 0.14 21.03
CA THR A 157 -0.22 1.16 22.04
C THR A 157 -1.15 2.37 21.91
N PRO A 158 -1.31 3.18 22.99
CA PRO A 158 -2.04 4.43 22.94
C PRO A 158 -1.59 5.33 21.79
N LEU A 159 -2.55 6.01 21.15
CA LEU A 159 -2.29 6.91 20.04
C LEU A 159 -1.86 8.28 20.57
N ARG A 160 -0.98 8.97 19.84
CA ARG A 160 -0.56 10.34 20.15
C ARG A 160 -1.05 11.28 19.06
N TYR A 161 -1.61 12.42 19.47
CA TYR A 161 -2.09 13.44 18.55
C TYR A 161 -0.97 13.97 17.64
N ASP A 162 0.18 14.29 18.23
CA ASP A 162 1.34 14.84 17.51
C ASP A 162 1.83 13.92 16.40
N ASP A 163 1.90 12.59 16.65
CA ASP A 163 2.33 11.59 15.66
C ASP A 163 1.48 11.64 14.39
N VAL A 164 0.18 11.93 14.51
CA VAL A 164 -0.74 12.01 13.36
C VAL A 164 -0.72 13.40 12.74
N PHE A 165 -0.57 14.45 13.55
CA PHE A 165 -0.55 15.83 13.07
C PHE A 165 0.69 16.12 12.25
N ASP A 166 1.84 15.65 12.71
CA ASP A 166 3.12 15.88 12.03
C ASP A 166 3.16 15.23 10.63
N LEU A 167 2.37 14.17 10.42
CA LEU A 167 2.22 13.53 9.11
C LEU A 167 1.44 14.37 8.08
N VAL A 168 0.59 15.29 8.53
CA VAL A 168 -0.23 16.14 7.66
C VAL A 168 0.21 17.60 7.61
N ARG A 169 1.07 18.04 8.53
CA ARG A 169 1.63 19.40 8.52
C ARG A 169 2.52 19.62 7.29
N HIS A 170 2.35 20.78 6.66
CA HIS A 170 3.25 21.31 5.62
C HIS A 170 3.04 22.82 5.48
N PRO A 171 4.02 23.58 4.93
CA PRO A 171 3.95 25.03 4.82
C PRO A 171 2.73 25.58 4.06
N SER A 172 2.14 24.79 3.15
CA SER A 172 0.95 25.17 2.38
C SER A 172 -0.39 24.88 3.10
N ALA A 173 -0.37 24.35 4.34
CA ALA A 173 -1.59 24.07 5.09
C ALA A 173 -1.98 25.32 5.89
N GLY A 174 -3.12 25.91 5.54
CA GLY A 174 -3.75 26.97 6.32
C GLY A 174 -4.78 26.43 7.33
N ALA A 175 -5.15 25.16 7.23
CA ALA A 175 -6.09 24.50 8.14
C ALA A 175 -5.71 23.05 8.40
N LEU A 176 -5.98 22.60 9.62
CA LEU A 176 -5.98 21.19 10.02
C LEU A 176 -7.34 20.87 10.65
N ALA A 177 -7.92 19.74 10.26
CA ALA A 177 -9.15 19.20 10.83
C ALA A 177 -8.91 17.76 11.26
N THR A 178 -9.41 17.40 12.44
CA THR A 178 -9.15 16.10 13.04
C THR A 178 -10.44 15.46 13.53
N PHE A 179 -10.51 14.14 13.39
CA PHE A 179 -11.53 13.31 13.99
C PHE A 179 -10.85 12.34 14.95
N VAL A 180 -11.42 12.23 16.15
CA VAL A 180 -10.92 11.34 17.20
C VAL A 180 -12.08 10.47 17.65
N GLY A 181 -11.96 9.16 17.45
CA GLY A 181 -12.90 8.19 17.98
C GLY A 181 -12.49 7.81 19.39
N VAL A 182 -13.29 8.19 20.39
CA VAL A 182 -13.03 7.90 21.80
C VAL A 182 -14.01 6.85 22.31
N VAL A 183 -13.55 5.93 23.16
CA VAL A 183 -14.41 4.94 23.81
C VAL A 183 -15.38 5.62 24.77
N ARG A 184 -16.68 5.39 24.58
CA ARG A 184 -17.75 5.90 25.46
C ARG A 184 -18.08 4.88 26.54
N ASP A 185 -18.63 5.35 27.64
CA ASP A 185 -19.11 4.54 28.78
C ASP A 185 -20.47 3.87 28.54
N HIS A 186 -21.11 4.12 27.39
CA HIS A 186 -22.38 3.50 27.03
C HIS A 186 -22.53 3.27 25.53
N HIS A 187 -23.27 2.22 25.17
CA HIS A 187 -23.67 1.91 23.80
C HIS A 187 -25.07 1.27 23.81
N GLU A 188 -26.01 1.81 23.02
CA GLU A 188 -27.39 1.31 22.91
C GLU A 188 -28.11 1.06 24.26
N GLY A 189 -27.88 1.96 25.23
CA GLY A 189 -28.47 1.87 26.57
C GLY A 189 -27.79 0.90 27.53
N ARG A 190 -26.68 0.27 27.12
CA ARG A 190 -25.86 -0.62 27.98
C ARG A 190 -24.61 0.11 28.45
N ALA A 191 -24.18 -0.17 29.68
CA ALA A 191 -22.91 0.31 30.20
C ALA A 191 -21.74 -0.44 29.54
N VAL A 192 -20.71 0.29 29.14
CA VAL A 192 -19.47 -0.22 28.54
C VAL A 192 -18.32 0.13 29.46
N THR A 193 -17.53 -0.88 29.84
CA THR A 193 -16.33 -0.73 30.69
C THR A 193 -15.04 -0.76 29.86
N ALA A 194 -15.04 -1.51 28.75
CA ALA A 194 -13.94 -1.60 27.81
C ALA A 194 -14.42 -1.99 26.41
N LEU A 195 -13.57 -1.72 25.42
CA LEU A 195 -13.69 -2.21 24.05
C LEU A 195 -12.47 -3.05 23.70
N GLU A 196 -12.65 -4.04 22.85
CA GLU A 196 -11.55 -4.76 22.21
C GLU A 196 -11.68 -4.62 20.70
N TYR A 197 -10.63 -4.11 20.07
CA TYR A 197 -10.53 -4.01 18.63
C TYR A 197 -9.62 -5.10 18.09
N SER A 198 -10.08 -5.83 17.08
CA SER A 198 -9.27 -6.77 16.32
C SER A 198 -9.23 -6.35 14.85
N ALA A 199 -8.16 -6.67 14.14
CA ALA A 199 -8.00 -6.29 12.75
C ALA A 199 -7.23 -7.35 11.96
N TYR A 200 -7.57 -7.50 10.68
CA TYR A 200 -6.64 -8.12 9.74
C TYR A 200 -5.59 -7.08 9.35
N ALA A 201 -4.58 -6.91 10.20
CA ALA A 201 -3.71 -5.73 10.19
C ALA A 201 -3.11 -5.38 8.81
N SER A 202 -2.59 -6.37 8.07
CA SER A 202 -1.98 -6.12 6.76
C SER A 202 -3.00 -5.69 5.69
N MET A 203 -4.22 -6.23 5.74
CA MET A 203 -5.30 -5.83 4.83
C MET A 203 -5.87 -4.47 5.22
N ALA A 204 -6.07 -4.23 6.52
CA ALA A 204 -6.57 -2.98 7.04
C ALA A 204 -5.61 -1.81 6.74
N LEU A 205 -4.30 -1.98 6.92
CA LEU A 205 -3.31 -0.97 6.53
C LEU A 205 -3.35 -0.65 5.02
N LYS A 206 -3.41 -1.68 4.17
CA LYS A 206 -3.53 -1.50 2.71
C LYS A 206 -4.82 -0.78 2.32
N GLU A 207 -5.92 -1.09 2.99
CA GLU A 207 -7.20 -0.43 2.73
C GLU A 207 -7.20 1.03 3.18
N MET A 208 -6.66 1.32 4.38
CA MET A 208 -6.49 2.70 4.87
C MET A 208 -5.62 3.53 3.94
N ALA A 209 -4.48 2.99 3.48
CA ALA A 209 -3.61 3.68 2.52
C ALA A 209 -4.32 3.96 1.19
N ARG A 210 -5.13 3.00 0.70
CA ARG A 210 -5.93 3.18 -0.53
C ARG A 210 -6.98 4.27 -0.37
N ILE A 211 -7.72 4.28 0.74
CA ILE A 211 -8.70 5.32 1.06
C ILE A 211 -8.04 6.69 1.08
N VAL A 212 -6.88 6.82 1.73
CA VAL A 212 -6.09 8.05 1.75
C VAL A 212 -5.75 8.49 0.33
N ALA A 213 -5.17 7.61 -0.49
CA ALA A 213 -4.80 7.93 -1.86
C ALA A 213 -6.01 8.31 -2.74
N GLU A 214 -7.14 7.64 -2.58
CA GLU A 214 -8.39 7.94 -3.31
C GLU A 214 -8.90 9.35 -2.96
N ILE A 215 -9.02 9.69 -1.67
CA ILE A 215 -9.50 11.02 -1.27
C ILE A 215 -8.50 12.11 -1.68
N GLU A 216 -7.19 11.86 -1.55
CA GLU A 216 -6.15 12.78 -1.99
C GLU A 216 -6.15 12.96 -3.51
N SER A 217 -6.66 12.00 -4.28
CA SER A 217 -6.91 12.13 -5.73
C SER A 217 -8.19 12.92 -6.03
N GLU A 218 -9.24 12.77 -5.23
CA GLU A 218 -10.51 13.50 -5.37
C GLU A 218 -10.39 14.97 -4.95
N ILE A 219 -9.57 15.25 -3.93
CA ILE A 219 -9.34 16.59 -3.38
C ILE A 219 -7.82 16.87 -3.33
N PRO A 220 -7.19 17.25 -4.46
CA PRO A 220 -5.73 17.29 -4.57
C PRO A 220 -5.00 18.20 -3.56
N VAL A 221 -5.69 19.19 -2.99
CA VAL A 221 -5.12 20.15 -2.03
C VAL A 221 -5.01 19.61 -0.61
N VAL A 222 -5.59 18.44 -0.31
CA VAL A 222 -5.61 17.90 1.06
C VAL A 222 -4.46 16.94 1.29
N ARG A 223 -4.02 16.82 2.55
CA ARG A 223 -3.16 15.74 3.04
C ARG A 223 -3.76 15.02 4.21
N LEU A 224 -3.74 13.68 4.14
CA LEU A 224 -4.44 12.83 5.08
C LEU A 224 -3.49 11.85 5.77
N ALA A 225 -3.80 11.62 7.04
CA ALA A 225 -3.44 10.42 7.78
C ALA A 225 -4.32 9.82 8.89
N ALA A 226 -4.16 8.53 9.15
CA ALA A 226 -5.05 7.82 10.07
C ALA A 226 -4.31 6.75 10.85
N HIS A 227 -4.36 6.84 12.17
CA HIS A 227 -3.86 5.79 13.06
C HIS A 227 -5.03 5.16 13.81
N HIS A 228 -5.11 3.84 13.81
CA HIS A 228 -6.11 3.07 14.55
C HIS A 228 -5.44 2.22 15.61
N ARG A 229 -6.03 2.17 16.82
CA ARG A 229 -5.59 1.30 17.90
C ARG A 229 -6.38 -0.01 17.90
N VAL A 230 -5.69 -1.12 18.11
CA VAL A 230 -6.23 -2.47 18.30
C VAL A 230 -5.85 -2.98 19.70
N GLY A 231 -6.45 -4.09 20.11
CA GLY A 231 -6.35 -4.62 21.47
C GLY A 231 -7.41 -4.04 22.39
N GLU A 232 -7.18 -4.13 23.69
CA GLU A 232 -8.10 -3.62 24.72
C GLU A 232 -7.95 -2.10 24.90
N LEU A 233 -9.09 -1.41 24.93
CA LEU A 233 -9.21 0.01 25.18
C LEU A 233 -10.23 0.27 26.29
N LYS A 234 -9.87 1.19 27.19
CA LYS A 234 -10.76 1.64 28.27
C LYS A 234 -11.62 2.82 27.82
N VAL A 235 -12.71 3.07 28.55
CA VAL A 235 -13.50 4.30 28.42
C VAL A 235 -12.58 5.53 28.49
N GLY A 236 -12.78 6.46 27.57
CA GLY A 236 -11.97 7.67 27.43
C GLY A 236 -10.72 7.52 26.57
N GLU A 237 -10.33 6.30 26.17
CA GLU A 237 -9.17 6.09 25.30
C GLU A 237 -9.51 6.27 23.81
N GLU A 238 -8.51 6.70 23.03
CA GLU A 238 -8.61 6.92 21.60
C GLU A 238 -8.49 5.60 20.82
N ALA A 239 -9.55 5.24 20.10
CA ALA A 239 -9.60 4.12 19.18
C ALA A 239 -9.01 4.47 17.81
N ILE A 240 -9.23 5.70 17.34
CA ILE A 240 -8.76 6.14 16.03
C ILE A 240 -8.53 7.65 16.04
N ILE A 241 -7.45 8.09 15.39
CA ILE A 241 -7.21 9.50 15.08
C ILE A 241 -7.08 9.61 13.56
N CYS A 242 -7.90 10.47 12.96
CA CYS A 242 -7.84 10.85 11.56
C CYS A 242 -7.50 12.33 11.47
N ALA A 243 -6.55 12.72 10.63
CA ALA A 243 -6.18 14.11 10.39
C ALA A 243 -6.20 14.44 8.91
N ALA A 244 -6.65 15.66 8.61
CA ALA A 244 -6.66 16.27 7.30
C ALA A 244 -6.05 17.67 7.37
N SER A 245 -5.17 18.02 6.45
CA SER A 245 -4.71 19.39 6.25
C SER A 245 -5.03 19.87 4.85
N ALA A 246 -5.23 21.18 4.71
CA ALA A 246 -5.50 21.84 3.42
C ALA A 246 -5.15 23.33 3.50
N PRO A 247 -5.05 24.05 2.36
CA PRO A 247 -4.90 25.51 2.36
C PRO A 247 -6.05 26.23 3.08
N HIS A 248 -7.27 25.71 2.99
CA HIS A 248 -8.46 26.30 3.61
C HIS A 248 -9.27 25.27 4.39
N ARG A 249 -10.08 25.76 5.33
CA ARG A 249 -10.80 24.90 6.29
C ARG A 249 -11.88 24.02 5.64
N GLY A 250 -12.45 24.44 4.50
CA GLY A 250 -13.55 23.73 3.86
C GLY A 250 -13.14 22.32 3.44
N GLU A 251 -12.07 22.25 2.67
CA GLU A 251 -11.48 21.02 2.16
C GLU A 251 -10.91 20.15 3.28
N ALA A 252 -10.34 20.77 4.32
CA ALA A 252 -9.86 20.02 5.50
C ALA A 252 -11.02 19.31 6.23
N PHE A 253 -12.15 19.98 6.46
CA PHE A 253 -13.32 19.36 7.10
C PHE A 253 -13.95 18.28 6.21
N GLU A 254 -14.10 18.56 4.92
CA GLU A 254 -14.66 17.61 3.96
C GLU A 254 -13.82 16.32 3.88
N ALA A 255 -12.51 16.45 3.68
CA ALA A 255 -11.63 15.30 3.57
C ALA A 255 -11.52 14.52 4.89
N GLY A 256 -11.50 15.22 6.04
CA GLY A 256 -11.52 14.57 7.35
C GLY A 256 -12.79 13.74 7.59
N ARG A 257 -13.96 14.24 7.13
CA ARG A 257 -15.23 13.52 7.19
C ARG A 257 -15.22 12.29 6.27
N LEU A 258 -14.80 12.46 5.02
CA LEU A 258 -14.69 11.36 4.04
C LEU A 258 -13.76 10.24 4.54
N LEU A 259 -12.63 10.62 5.14
CA LEU A 259 -11.64 9.67 5.64
C LEU A 259 -12.24 8.73 6.70
N ILE A 260 -12.87 9.28 7.73
CA ILE A 260 -13.46 8.44 8.80
C ILE A 260 -14.63 7.60 8.28
N ASP A 261 -15.47 8.16 7.41
CA ASP A 261 -16.64 7.44 6.89
C ASP A 261 -16.20 6.24 6.03
N ARG A 262 -15.24 6.43 5.12
CA ARG A 262 -14.69 5.33 4.30
C ARG A 262 -13.93 4.30 5.14
N ILE A 263 -13.21 4.72 6.18
CA ILE A 263 -12.53 3.78 7.09
C ILE A 263 -13.57 2.86 7.77
N LYS A 264 -14.64 3.43 8.31
CA LYS A 264 -15.70 2.67 8.98
C LYS A 264 -16.46 1.74 8.04
N GLU A 265 -16.56 2.09 6.77
CA GLU A 265 -17.25 1.28 5.76
C GLU A 265 -16.40 0.10 5.25
N ARG A 266 -15.11 0.32 5.02
CA ARG A 266 -14.28 -0.59 4.20
C ARG A 266 -13.17 -1.30 4.96
N VAL A 267 -12.67 -0.73 6.05
CA VAL A 267 -11.48 -1.26 6.73
C VAL A 267 -11.88 -2.44 7.62
N PRO A 268 -11.26 -3.63 7.45
CA PRO A 268 -11.59 -4.84 8.21
C PRO A 268 -11.05 -4.77 9.65
N VAL A 269 -11.76 -3.99 10.48
CA VAL A 269 -11.56 -3.84 11.93
C VAL A 269 -12.88 -4.16 12.61
N TRP A 270 -12.83 -5.01 13.62
CA TRP A 270 -14.00 -5.45 14.38
C TRP A 270 -13.92 -4.95 15.81
N LYS A 271 -15.09 -4.60 16.37
CA LYS A 271 -15.24 -4.09 17.73
C LYS A 271 -16.05 -5.08 18.57
N ARG A 272 -15.49 -5.51 19.68
CA ARG A 272 -16.19 -6.19 20.78
C ARG A 272 -16.31 -5.24 21.95
N GLU A 273 -17.48 -5.17 22.60
CA GLU A 273 -17.67 -4.38 23.81
C GLU A 273 -17.77 -5.28 25.02
N ARG A 274 -17.33 -4.77 26.17
CA ARG A 274 -17.43 -5.40 27.48
C ARG A 274 -18.22 -4.48 28.40
N GLY A 275 -19.21 -5.04 29.08
CA GLY A 275 -19.97 -4.38 30.14
C GLY A 275 -19.96 -5.21 31.44
N PRO A 276 -20.67 -4.76 32.48
CA PRO A 276 -20.80 -5.50 33.75
C PRO A 276 -21.39 -6.91 33.58
N ASP A 277 -22.26 -7.08 32.59
CA ASP A 277 -23.03 -8.31 32.36
C ASP A 277 -22.38 -9.26 31.32
N GLY A 278 -21.17 -8.94 30.83
CA GLY A 278 -20.42 -9.77 29.87
C GLY A 278 -19.98 -9.02 28.61
N GLU A 279 -19.64 -9.77 27.57
CA GLU A 279 -19.08 -9.26 26.29
C GLU A 279 -20.03 -9.50 25.11
N TRP A 280 -20.06 -8.59 24.14
CA TRP A 280 -20.82 -8.74 22.89
C TRP A 280 -20.10 -8.10 21.69
N TRP A 281 -20.30 -8.67 20.50
CA TRP A 281 -19.79 -8.10 19.24
C TRP A 281 -20.73 -7.02 18.71
N VAL A 282 -20.19 -5.94 18.17
CA VAL A 282 -21.01 -4.89 17.53
C VAL A 282 -21.08 -5.13 16.02
N GLY A 283 -22.28 -5.00 15.47
CA GLY A 283 -22.54 -5.25 14.04
C GLY A 283 -22.66 -6.74 13.69
N TRP A 284 -22.72 -7.63 14.70
CA TRP A 284 -22.97 -9.05 14.53
C TRP A 284 -24.08 -9.51 15.49
N GLU A 285 -25.22 -9.91 14.95
CA GLU A 285 -26.27 -10.58 15.72
C GLU A 285 -26.00 -12.09 15.72
N ASP A 286 -25.76 -12.67 16.90
CA ASP A 286 -25.69 -14.13 17.04
C ASP A 286 -27.08 -14.72 16.81
N ALA A 287 -27.24 -15.48 15.72
CA ALA A 287 -28.49 -16.16 15.38
C ALA A 287 -28.98 -17.14 16.47
N ARG A 288 -28.12 -17.51 17.45
CA ARG A 288 -28.47 -18.37 18.59
C ARG A 288 -29.02 -17.61 19.78
N CYS A 289 -28.87 -16.28 19.83
CA CYS A 289 -29.43 -15.44 20.88
C CYS A 289 -30.79 -14.87 20.48
N THR A 290 -31.77 -15.75 20.22
CA THR A 290 -33.18 -15.36 20.24
C THR A 290 -33.62 -15.12 21.68
N PRO A 291 -34.23 -13.97 22.02
CA PRO A 291 -34.88 -13.80 23.33
C PRO A 291 -36.08 -14.75 23.37
N GLY A 292 -35.96 -15.89 24.06
CA GLY A 292 -37.09 -16.81 24.22
C GLY A 292 -36.80 -18.26 24.58
N HIS A 293 -35.55 -18.75 24.53
CA HIS A 293 -35.29 -20.12 24.97
C HIS A 293 -35.01 -20.17 26.49
N HIS A 294 -36.09 -20.25 27.26
CA HIS A 294 -36.02 -20.86 28.59
C HIS A 294 -35.58 -22.32 28.41
N HIS A 295 -34.36 -22.64 28.82
CA HIS A 295 -33.99 -24.02 29.09
C HIS A 295 -34.76 -24.46 30.33
N HIS A 296 -35.88 -25.15 30.11
CA HIS A 296 -36.45 -26.01 31.14
C HIS A 296 -35.45 -27.14 31.39
N HIS A 297 -34.72 -27.05 32.49
CA HIS A 297 -34.12 -28.22 33.11
C HIS A 297 -35.26 -28.97 33.80
N ASP A 298 -35.79 -29.99 33.14
CA ASP A 298 -36.57 -31.01 33.83
C ASP A 298 -35.57 -31.97 34.47
N ASP A 299 -35.44 -31.84 35.79
CA ASP A 299 -34.89 -32.87 36.65
C ASP A 299 -35.83 -34.08 36.61
N HIS A 300 -35.31 -35.22 36.15
CA HIS A 300 -35.94 -36.51 36.37
C HIS A 300 -35.01 -37.35 37.26
N ASP A 301 -35.47 -37.54 38.50
CA ASP A 301 -35.13 -38.62 39.42
C ASP A 301 -35.34 -40.02 38.79
#